data_AF-A0A1X7V478-F1
#
_entry.id   AF-A0A1X7V478-F1
#
_cell.length_a   1.000
_cell.length_b   1.000
_cell.length_c   1.000
_cell.angle_alpha   90.00
_cell.angle_beta   90.00
_cell.angle_gamma   90.00
#
_symmetry.space_group_name_H-M   'P 1'
#
loop_
_entity.id
_entity.type
_entity.pdbx_description
1 polymer ?
#
loop_
_entity_poly.entity_id
_entity_poly.type
_entity_poly.pdbx_seq_one_letter_code
_entity_poly.pdbx_strand_id
1 'polypeptide(L)'
;MASKPSHFPLNISKLNFVLQVLRHYKFPEARWFEFGLNLGLLHPTLEAIESAYRGNPSRCLMECLTKWLTKADNNVTTVGPIIWKTLAIALRGINAISVSTDIHKTMADPVSEILQCYIGRLAQVVLTEESVDLLHTEGLISKDTLTEVKSCGCPLVGIQCY
;
A
#
# COMPACT_ATOMS: atom_id res chain seq x y z
N MET A 1 29.28 10.36 0.61
CA MET A 1 28.15 10.73 -0.25
C MET A 1 26.95 9.90 0.19
N ALA A 2 26.04 10.47 0.98
CA ALA A 2 24.88 9.72 1.44
C ALA A 2 23.95 9.49 0.24
N SER A 3 23.77 8.23 -0.16
CA SER A 3 22.74 7.86 -1.12
C SER A 3 21.40 8.30 -0.57
N LYS A 4 20.72 9.19 -1.31
CA LYS A 4 19.35 9.59 -1.04
C LYS A 4 18.52 8.29 -0.92
N PRO A 5 17.75 8.06 0.15
CA PRO A 5 16.81 6.96 0.14
C PRO A 5 15.82 7.25 -1.00
N SER A 6 15.88 6.42 -2.04
CA SER A 6 14.95 6.45 -3.16
C SER A 6 13.62 5.91 -2.67
N HIS A 7 12.92 6.71 -1.86
CA HIS A 7 11.61 6.37 -1.38
C HIS A 7 10.66 6.23 -2.57
N PHE A 8 9.94 5.12 -2.64
CA PHE A 8 9.02 4.86 -3.73
C PHE A 8 7.83 5.84 -3.64
N PRO A 9 7.70 6.81 -4.56
CA PRO A 9 6.64 7.80 -4.49
C PRO A 9 5.31 7.15 -4.84
N LEU A 10 4.31 7.40 -4.00
CA LEU A 10 2.92 7.08 -4.29
C LEU A 10 2.30 8.20 -5.11
N ASN A 11 1.53 7.81 -6.13
CA ASN A 11 0.76 8.71 -6.98
C ASN A 11 -0.64 8.15 -7.22
N ILE A 12 -1.49 8.92 -7.90
CA ILE A 12 -2.88 8.53 -8.12
C ILE A 12 -3.04 7.20 -8.86
N SER A 13 -2.10 6.84 -9.75
CA SER A 13 -2.11 5.55 -10.46
C SER A 13 -1.93 4.34 -9.53
N LYS A 14 -1.48 4.57 -8.29
CA LYS A 14 -1.35 3.54 -7.24
C LYS A 14 -2.54 3.49 -6.28
N LEU A 15 -3.61 4.27 -6.50
CA LEU A 15 -4.77 4.30 -5.61
C LEU A 15 -5.36 2.92 -5.35
N ASN A 16 -5.63 2.15 -6.40
CA ASN A 16 -6.20 0.79 -6.26
C ASN A 16 -5.27 -0.11 -5.43
N PHE A 17 -3.97 -0.03 -5.67
CA PHE A 17 -2.97 -0.78 -4.92
C PHE A 17 -2.93 -0.39 -3.43
N VAL A 18 -3.00 0.92 -3.12
CA VAL A 18 -3.07 1.40 -1.74
C VAL A 18 -4.32 0.89 -1.03
N LEU A 19 -5.48 0.90 -1.70
CA LEU A 19 -6.73 0.36 -1.16
C LEU A 19 -6.65 -1.15 -0.89
N GLN A 20 -6.06 -1.91 -1.81
CA GLN A 20 -5.86 -3.36 -1.65
C GLN A 20 -4.99 -3.68 -0.44
N VAL A 21 -3.88 -2.95 -0.25
CA VAL A 21 -3.01 -3.11 0.92
C VAL A 21 -3.76 -2.81 2.22
N LEU A 22 -4.51 -1.70 2.28
CA LEU A 22 -5.31 -1.36 3.45
C LEU A 22 -6.38 -2.42 3.75
N ARG A 23 -7.03 -2.97 2.72
CA ARG A 23 -8.02 -4.04 2.86
C ARG A 23 -7.38 -5.34 3.33
N HIS A 24 -6.21 -5.69 2.81
CA HIS A 24 -5.46 -6.89 3.20
C HIS A 24 -5.14 -6.86 4.70
N TYR A 25 -4.69 -5.70 5.20
CA TYR A 25 -4.44 -5.48 6.63
C TYR A 25 -5.68 -5.12 7.45
N LYS A 26 -6.89 -5.30 6.89
CA LYS A 26 -8.18 -5.11 7.57
C LYS A 26 -8.33 -3.73 8.21
N PHE A 27 -7.90 -2.68 7.50
CA PHE A 27 -8.09 -1.31 7.94
C PHE A 27 -9.58 -1.02 8.20
N PRO A 28 -9.95 -0.41 9.35
CA PRO A 28 -11.32 -0.06 9.64
C PRO A 28 -11.75 1.17 8.83
N GLU A 29 -12.40 0.94 7.69
CA GLU A 29 -12.84 2.00 6.75
C GLU A 29 -13.67 3.11 7.41
N ALA A 30 -14.43 2.79 8.46
CA ALA A 30 -15.19 3.77 9.25
C ALA A 30 -14.32 4.90 9.84
N ARG A 31 -13.01 4.68 9.99
CA ARG A 31 -12.06 5.65 10.56
C ARG A 31 -11.36 6.50 9.49
N TRP A 32 -11.86 6.49 8.26
CA TRP A 32 -11.31 7.27 7.15
C TRP A 32 -11.19 8.77 7.46
N PHE A 33 -12.08 9.34 8.26
CA PHE A 33 -12.09 10.78 8.58
C PHE A 33 -10.88 11.16 9.46
N GLU A 34 -10.71 10.49 10.60
CA GLU A 34 -9.52 10.67 11.47
C GLU A 34 -8.23 10.36 10.71
N PHE A 35 -8.26 9.35 9.85
CA PHE A 35 -7.13 8.98 9.03
C PHE A 35 -6.76 10.09 8.03
N GLY A 36 -7.74 10.69 7.35
CA GLY A 36 -7.55 11.80 6.43
C GLY A 36 -6.94 13.04 7.08
N LEU A 37 -7.35 13.36 8.32
CA LEU A 37 -6.74 14.44 9.09
C LEU A 37 -5.25 14.18 9.36
N ASN A 38 -4.90 12.96 9.76
CA ASN A 38 -3.51 12.56 9.98
C ASN A 38 -2.67 12.48 8.70
N LEU A 39 -3.31 12.37 7.53
CA LEU A 39 -2.67 12.50 6.22
C LEU A 39 -2.47 13.96 5.79
N GLY A 40 -2.96 14.92 6.57
CA GLY A 40 -2.83 16.35 6.33
C GLY A 40 -3.96 16.97 5.51
N LEU A 41 -5.05 16.22 5.24
CA LEU A 41 -6.24 16.78 4.59
C LEU A 41 -6.97 17.71 5.55
N LEU A 42 -7.51 18.80 5.01
CA LEU A 42 -8.23 19.78 5.80
C LEU A 42 -9.63 19.28 6.15
N HIS A 43 -10.13 19.69 7.31
CA HIS A 43 -11.49 19.36 7.76
C HIS A 43 -12.58 19.66 6.71
N PRO A 44 -12.59 20.84 6.02
CA PRO A 44 -13.60 21.13 5.01
C PRO A 44 -13.54 20.16 3.81
N THR A 45 -12.35 19.69 3.44
CA THR A 45 -12.15 18.70 2.38
C THR A 45 -12.79 17.35 2.77
N LEU A 46 -12.62 16.94 4.02
CA LEU A 46 -13.20 15.70 4.54
C LEU A 46 -14.72 15.81 4.71
N GLU A 47 -15.23 16.93 5.22
CA GLU A 47 -16.68 17.17 5.31
C GLU A 47 -17.36 17.14 3.94
N ALA A 48 -16.71 17.67 2.90
CA ALA A 48 -17.21 17.61 1.53
C ALA A 48 -17.32 16.16 1.03
N ILE A 49 -16.34 15.31 1.35
CA ILE A 49 -16.36 13.88 1.03
C ILE A 49 -17.49 13.18 1.78
N GLU A 50 -17.61 13.43 3.08
CA GLU A 50 -18.65 12.82 3.93
C GLU A 50 -20.05 13.19 3.44
N SER A 51 -20.26 14.45 3.08
CA SER A 51 -21.54 14.93 2.57
C SER A 51 -21.91 14.32 1.22
N ALA A 52 -20.92 14.12 0.33
CA ALA A 52 -21.13 13.52 -0.98
C ALA A 52 -21.42 12.01 -0.94
N TYR A 53 -20.86 11.30 0.05
CA TYR A 53 -20.88 9.83 0.11
C TYR A 53 -21.38 9.30 1.47
N ARG A 54 -22.41 9.96 2.01
CA ARG A 54 -22.99 9.62 3.32
C ARG A 54 -23.33 8.13 3.42
N GLY A 55 -22.93 7.52 4.53
CA GLY A 55 -23.20 6.11 4.81
C GLY A 55 -22.36 5.11 4.02
N ASN A 56 -21.36 5.57 3.24
CA ASN A 56 -20.46 4.68 2.51
C ASN A 56 -18.98 4.92 2.88
N PRO A 57 -18.49 4.35 4.00
CA PRO A 57 -17.11 4.52 4.46
C PRO A 57 -16.07 4.08 3.44
N SER A 58 -16.35 3.03 2.66
CA SER A 58 -15.43 2.53 1.62
C SER A 58 -15.22 3.59 0.53
N ARG A 59 -16.31 4.21 0.07
CA ARG A 59 -16.25 5.30 -0.91
C ARG A 59 -15.57 6.54 -0.34
N CYS A 60 -15.86 6.89 0.92
CA CYS A 60 -15.19 8.02 1.57
C CYS A 60 -13.68 7.78 1.72
N LEU A 61 -13.25 6.57 2.08
CA LEU A 61 -11.82 6.22 2.17
C LEU A 61 -11.14 6.34 0.81
N MET A 62 -11.77 5.84 -0.26
CA MET A 62 -11.24 5.95 -1.62
C MET A 62 -11.03 7.41 -2.05
N GLU A 63 -11.99 8.28 -1.75
CA GLU A 63 -11.93 9.71 -2.08
C GLU A 63 -10.91 10.45 -1.20
N CYS A 64 -10.84 10.11 0.08
CA CYS A 64 -9.82 10.60 1.00
C CYS A 64 -8.42 10.30 0.47
N LEU A 65 -8.15 9.04 0.11
CA LEU A 65 -6.86 8.64 -0.47
C LEU A 65 -6.61 9.29 -1.82
N THR A 66 -7.64 9.47 -2.65
CA THR A 66 -7.54 10.21 -3.91
C THR A 66 -7.03 11.63 -3.67
N LYS A 67 -7.67 12.37 -2.75
CA LYS A 67 -7.26 13.74 -2.39
C LYS A 67 -5.85 13.80 -1.82
N TRP A 68 -5.46 12.83 -1.00
CA TRP A 68 -4.11 12.73 -0.46
C TRP A 68 -3.07 12.48 -1.58
N LEU A 69 -3.31 11.50 -2.47
CA LEU A 69 -2.41 11.16 -3.57
C LEU A 69 -2.27 12.27 -4.61
N THR A 70 -3.32 13.07 -4.83
CA THR A 70 -3.27 14.24 -5.72
C THR A 70 -2.79 15.51 -5.03
N LYS A 71 -2.47 15.47 -3.73
CA LYS A 71 -2.07 16.65 -2.93
C LYS A 71 -3.11 17.78 -3.01
N ALA A 72 -4.38 17.42 -2.84
CA ALA A 72 -5.49 18.37 -3.00
C ALA A 72 -5.39 19.56 -2.02
N ASP A 73 -4.85 19.32 -0.83
CA ASP A 73 -4.61 20.35 0.18
C ASP A 73 -3.10 20.61 0.34
N ASN A 74 -2.71 21.88 0.45
CA ASN A 74 -1.31 22.29 0.64
C ASN A 74 -0.68 21.64 1.90
N ASN A 75 -1.50 21.42 2.94
CA ASN A 75 -1.08 20.82 4.20
C ASN A 75 -0.71 19.33 4.09
N VAL A 76 -1.09 18.64 3.01
CA VAL A 76 -0.62 17.27 2.78
C VAL A 76 0.91 17.23 2.65
N THR A 77 1.51 18.23 2.01
CA THR A 77 2.97 18.27 1.80
C THR A 77 3.76 18.70 3.03
N THR A 78 3.10 19.27 4.05
CA THR A 78 3.73 19.64 5.32
C THR A 78 3.84 18.44 6.26
N VAL A 79 2.89 17.50 6.19
CA VAL A 79 2.92 16.22 6.93
C VAL A 79 4.05 15.32 6.43
N GLY A 80 4.30 15.31 5.12
CA GLY A 80 5.46 14.61 4.56
C GLY A 80 5.33 14.29 3.08
N PRO A 81 6.32 13.59 2.50
CA PRO A 81 6.24 13.11 1.12
C PRO A 81 5.11 12.07 0.97
N ILE A 82 4.56 11.95 -0.23
CA ILE A 82 3.51 10.97 -0.56
C ILE A 82 4.14 9.59 -0.74
N ILE A 83 4.41 8.90 0.38
CA ILE A 83 5.09 7.60 0.44
C ILE A 83 4.45 6.70 1.50
N TRP A 84 4.73 5.39 1.44
CA TRP A 84 4.22 4.42 2.40
C TRP A 84 4.58 4.73 3.85
N LYS A 85 5.76 5.29 4.10
CA LYS A 85 6.17 5.70 5.45
C LYS A 85 5.25 6.76 6.04
N THR A 86 4.86 7.77 5.26
CA THR A 86 3.92 8.82 5.69
C THR A 86 2.55 8.22 5.98
N LEU A 87 2.08 7.32 5.11
CA LEU A 87 0.82 6.59 5.32
C LEU A 87 0.85 5.76 6.61
N ALA A 88 1.94 5.04 6.88
CA ALA A 88 2.11 4.24 8.10
C ALA A 88 2.14 5.12 9.36
N ILE A 89 2.74 6.31 9.30
CA ILE A 89 2.73 7.29 10.41
C ILE A 89 1.30 7.78 10.67
N ALA A 90 0.53 8.10 9.62
CA ALA A 90 -0.86 8.51 9.76
C ALA A 90 -1.74 7.41 10.38
N LEU A 91 -1.51 6.14 10.02
CA LEU A 91 -2.16 4.99 10.65
C LEU A 91 -1.81 4.86 12.13
N ARG A 92 -0.55 5.10 12.50
CA ARG A 92 -0.15 5.15 13.91
C ARG A 92 -0.86 6.27 14.66
N GLY A 93 -1.06 7.43 14.03
CA GLY A 93 -1.77 8.57 14.60
C GLY A 93 -3.22 8.28 14.97
N ILE A 94 -3.88 7.34 14.28
CA ILE A 94 -5.21 6.84 14.65
C ILE A 94 -5.15 5.60 15.55
N ASN A 95 -4.02 5.24 16.14
CA ASN A 95 -3.87 4.01 16.94
C ASN A 95 -4.12 2.70 16.15
N ALA A 96 -4.02 2.71 14.82
CA ALA A 96 -4.02 1.49 14.00
C ALA A 96 -2.60 0.88 13.95
N ILE A 97 -2.06 0.55 15.14
CA ILE A 97 -0.64 0.21 15.34
C ILE A 97 -0.24 -1.06 14.59
N SER A 98 -1.08 -2.09 14.57
CA SER A 98 -0.82 -3.32 13.80
C SER A 98 -0.71 -3.00 12.31
N VAL A 99 -1.75 -2.41 11.71
CA VAL A 99 -1.78 -2.06 10.28
C VAL A 99 -0.60 -1.15 9.89
N SER A 100 -0.28 -0.16 10.72
CA SER A 100 0.88 0.70 10.57
C SER A 100 2.20 -0.11 10.55
N THR A 101 2.36 -1.04 11.47
CA THR A 101 3.58 -1.86 11.60
C THR A 101 3.72 -2.82 10.43
N ASP A 102 2.64 -3.45 10.01
CA ASP A 102 2.65 -4.41 8.90
C ASP A 102 2.94 -3.70 7.55
N ILE A 103 2.30 -2.56 7.29
CA ILE A 103 2.62 -1.71 6.12
C ILE A 103 4.04 -1.19 6.18
N HIS A 104 4.52 -0.75 7.35
CA HIS A 104 5.89 -0.27 7.48
C HIS A 104 6.91 -1.36 7.12
N LYS A 105 6.70 -2.59 7.59
CA LYS A 105 7.56 -3.73 7.33
C LYS A 105 7.50 -4.22 5.88
N THR A 106 6.34 -4.15 5.23
CA THR A 106 6.12 -4.77 3.91
C THR A 106 6.18 -3.80 2.74
N MET A 107 6.04 -2.50 2.98
CA MET A 107 5.93 -1.49 1.93
C MET A 107 6.91 -0.33 2.10
N ALA A 108 7.38 -0.07 3.32
CA ALA A 108 8.24 1.07 3.64
C ALA A 108 9.65 0.68 4.09
N ASP A 109 9.98 -0.61 4.13
CA ASP A 109 11.35 -1.04 4.33
C ASP A 109 12.17 -0.84 3.03
N PRO A 110 13.48 -0.55 3.12
CA PRO A 110 14.29 -0.25 1.94
C PRO A 110 14.31 -1.36 0.89
N VAL A 111 14.22 -2.63 1.31
CA VAL A 111 14.21 -3.78 0.39
C VAL A 111 12.87 -3.85 -0.33
N SER A 112 11.75 -3.66 0.37
CA SER A 112 10.44 -3.58 -0.29
C SER A 112 10.32 -2.39 -1.23
N GLU A 113 10.87 -1.22 -0.90
CA GLU A 113 10.88 -0.07 -1.82
C GLU A 113 11.60 -0.39 -3.14
N ILE A 114 12.70 -1.16 -3.08
CA ILE A 114 13.40 -1.63 -4.28
C ILE A 114 12.51 -2.60 -5.06
N LEU A 115 11.91 -3.59 -4.40
CA LEU A 115 11.00 -4.55 -5.05
C LEU A 115 9.80 -3.85 -5.72
N GLN A 116 9.26 -2.81 -5.10
CA GLN A 116 8.17 -1.99 -5.66
C GLN A 116 8.58 -1.27 -6.96
N CYS A 117 9.85 -0.87 -7.11
CA CYS A 117 10.35 -0.32 -8.38
C CYS A 117 10.32 -1.35 -9.52
N TYR A 118 10.50 -2.63 -9.19
CA TYR A 118 10.55 -3.72 -10.16
C TYR A 118 9.23 -4.49 -10.28
N ILE A 119 8.20 -4.15 -9.50
CA ILE A 119 6.96 -4.94 -9.43
C ILE A 119 6.29 -5.14 -10.79
N GLY A 120 6.34 -4.13 -11.68
CA GLY A 120 5.79 -4.26 -13.03
C GLY A 120 6.57 -5.25 -13.91
N ARG A 121 7.88 -5.35 -13.72
CA ARG A 121 8.72 -6.35 -14.41
C ARG A 121 8.56 -7.73 -13.76
N LEU A 122 8.54 -7.80 -12.43
CA LEU A 122 8.35 -9.03 -11.68
C LEU A 122 6.98 -9.67 -11.94
N ALA A 123 5.93 -8.87 -12.12
CA ALA A 123 4.60 -9.36 -12.50
C ALA A 123 4.57 -10.02 -13.89
N GLN A 124 5.54 -9.72 -14.76
CA GLN A 124 5.68 -10.36 -16.07
C GLN A 124 6.59 -11.59 -16.02
N VAL A 125 7.29 -11.83 -14.91
CA VAL A 125 8.17 -12.99 -14.77
C VAL A 125 7.30 -14.21 -14.52
N VAL A 126 7.31 -15.13 -15.48
CA VAL A 126 6.71 -16.45 -15.33
C VAL A 126 7.73 -17.36 -14.67
N LEU A 127 7.47 -17.76 -13.43
CA LEU A 127 8.25 -18.78 -12.74
C LEU A 127 7.67 -20.17 -13.05
N THR A 128 8.50 -21.06 -13.57
CA THR A 128 8.17 -22.48 -13.77
C THR A 128 8.20 -23.23 -12.44
N GLU A 129 7.54 -24.39 -12.35
CA GLU A 129 7.62 -25.21 -11.12
C GLU A 129 9.07 -25.56 -10.75
N GLU A 130 9.90 -25.89 -11.73
CA GLU A 130 11.33 -26.15 -11.53
C GLU A 130 12.07 -24.93 -10.94
N SER A 131 11.71 -23.71 -11.39
CA SER A 131 12.29 -22.48 -10.85
C SER A 131 11.85 -22.23 -9.42
N VAL A 132 10.59 -22.49 -9.09
CA VAL A 132 10.05 -22.33 -7.72
C VAL A 132 10.68 -23.36 -6.77
N ASP A 133 10.83 -24.61 -7.23
CA ASP A 133 11.51 -25.67 -6.47
C ASP A 133 13.01 -25.35 -6.26
N LEU A 134 13.66 -24.75 -7.25
CA LEU A 134 15.04 -24.27 -7.12
C LEU A 134 15.13 -23.14 -6.08
N LEU A 135 14.23 -22.14 -6.12
CA LEU A 135 14.21 -21.06 -5.12
C LEU A 135 14.03 -21.59 -3.69
N HIS A 136 13.24 -22.64 -3.50
CA HIS A 136 13.09 -23.29 -2.20
C HIS A 136 14.36 -24.06 -1.80
N THR A 137 14.98 -24.77 -2.74
CA THR A 137 16.23 -25.53 -2.50
C THR A 137 17.37 -24.61 -2.10
N GLU A 138 17.46 -23.43 -2.71
CA GLU A 138 18.44 -22.38 -2.39
C GLU A 138 18.08 -21.59 -1.11
N GLY A 139 16.97 -21.92 -0.44
CA GLY A 139 16.54 -21.27 0.79
C GLY A 139 16.04 -19.83 0.62
N LEU A 140 15.72 -19.43 -0.61
CA LEU A 140 15.23 -18.08 -0.93
C LEU A 140 13.72 -17.91 -0.66
N ILE A 141 12.96 -19.00 -0.69
CA ILE A 141 11.55 -19.02 -0.29
C ILE A 141 11.30 -20.10 0.77
N SER A 142 10.36 -19.85 1.67
CA SER A 142 10.01 -20.81 2.72
C SER A 142 9.17 -21.96 2.16
N LYS A 143 9.10 -23.06 2.93
CA LYS A 143 8.22 -24.19 2.61
C LYS A 143 6.75 -23.76 2.54
N ASP A 144 6.34 -22.83 3.40
CA ASP A 144 4.96 -22.30 3.42
C ASP A 144 4.67 -21.54 2.11
N THR A 145 5.60 -20.68 1.68
CA THR A 145 5.50 -19.98 0.39
C THR A 145 5.46 -20.95 -0.79
N LEU A 146 6.28 -22.00 -0.77
CA LEU A 146 6.25 -23.04 -1.81
C LEU A 146 4.87 -23.71 -1.90
N THR A 147 4.27 -24.06 -0.76
CA THR A 147 2.95 -24.70 -0.73
C THR A 147 1.84 -23.78 -1.20
N GLU A 148 1.91 -22.48 -0.88
CA GLU A 148 0.94 -21.49 -1.33
C GLU A 148 1.02 -21.27 -2.85
N VAL A 149 2.24 -21.15 -3.40
CA VAL A 149 2.46 -21.01 -4.85
C VAL A 149 1.95 -22.24 -5.61
N LYS A 150 2.23 -23.46 -5.10
CA LYS A 150 1.74 -24.71 -5.70
C LYS A 150 0.22 -24.86 -5.60
N SER A 151 -0.39 -24.39 -4.50
CA SER A 151 -1.84 -24.37 -4.32
C SER A 151 -2.56 -23.44 -5.31
N CYS A 152 -1.87 -22.43 -5.84
CA CYS A 152 -2.44 -21.48 -6.80
C CYS A 152 -2.46 -22.00 -8.25
N GLY A 153 -1.85 -23.16 -8.54
CA GLY A 153 -1.78 -23.74 -9.90
C GLY A 153 -0.95 -22.84 -10.84
N CYS A 154 0.36 -23.08 -10.91
CA CYS A 154 1.28 -22.24 -11.67
C CYS A 154 0.91 -22.07 -13.16
N PRO A 155 1.33 -20.97 -13.80
CA PRO A 155 2.44 -20.09 -13.38
C PRO A 155 1.98 -18.89 -12.57
N LEU A 156 2.90 -18.29 -11.81
CA LEU A 156 2.79 -16.93 -11.26
C LEU A 156 2.67 -15.91 -12.42
N VAL A 157 1.53 -15.92 -13.10
CA VAL A 157 1.09 -14.85 -13.98
C VAL A 157 0.72 -13.72 -13.04
N GLY A 158 1.40 -12.58 -13.16
CA GLY A 158 1.04 -11.38 -12.46
C GLY A 158 -0.46 -11.17 -12.56
N ILE A 159 -1.12 -11.21 -11.41
CA ILE A 159 -2.56 -11.04 -11.30
C ILE A 159 -2.91 -9.72 -12.00
N GLN A 160 -3.45 -9.83 -13.20
CA GLN A 160 -4.22 -8.78 -13.85
C GLN A 160 -5.52 -8.65 -13.07
N CYS A 161 -5.47 -7.95 -11.93
CA CYS A 161 -6.67 -7.41 -11.31
C CYS A 161 -6.98 -6.09 -12.03
N TYR A 162 -7.97 -6.15 -12.94
CA TYR A 162 -8.65 -4.99 -13.53
C TYR A 162 -9.35 -4.16 -12.45
#